data_AF-A0A658ICC4-F1
#
_entry.id   AF-A0A658ICC4-F1
#
_cell.length_a   1.000
_cell.length_b   1.000
_cell.length_c   1.000
_cell.angle_alpha   90.00
_cell.angle_beta   90.00
_cell.angle_gamma   90.00
#
_symmetry.space_group_name_H-M   'P 1'
#
loop_
_entity.id
_entity.type
_entity.pdbx_description
1 polymer ?
#
loop_
_entity_poly.entity_id
_entity_poly.type
_entity_poly.pdbx_seq_one_letter_code
_entity_poly.pdbx_strand_id
1 'polypeptide(L)'
;MAYLMANPTSSWKIRFLDRLLQGREVWLNEGRLSLGEKGCDICIPLTINGKIVLREQEESLFVDAGKARVRVNGRRFNQNKPLPSSGVLQVAGIAMAFGNSVGELSSDQILLSRLGNWW
;
A
#
# COMPACT_ATOMS: atom_id res chain seq x y z
N MET A 1 -27.03 -15.30 20.29
CA MET A 1 -25.62 -14.91 20.16
C MET A 1 -25.25 -15.01 18.69
N ALA A 2 -25.22 -13.88 17.99
CA ALA A 2 -24.85 -13.84 16.58
C ALA A 2 -23.32 -13.83 16.49
N TYR A 3 -22.74 -14.87 15.91
CA TYR A 3 -21.34 -14.86 15.50
C TYR A 3 -21.25 -13.90 14.30
N LEU A 4 -20.68 -12.72 14.53
CA LEU A 4 -20.18 -11.87 13.45
C LEU A 4 -19.11 -12.68 12.73
N MET A 5 -19.45 -13.26 11.58
CA MET A 5 -18.46 -13.75 10.65
C MET A 5 -17.64 -12.54 10.21
N ALA A 6 -16.46 -12.36 10.82
CA ALA A 6 -15.45 -11.47 10.32
C ALA A 6 -15.25 -11.85 8.85
N ASN A 7 -15.52 -10.91 7.93
CA ASN A 7 -15.20 -11.10 6.54
C ASN A 7 -13.67 -11.29 6.48
N PRO A 8 -13.17 -12.52 6.24
CA PRO A 8 -11.77 -12.86 6.57
C PRO A 8 -10.78 -12.20 5.60
N THR A 9 -11.28 -11.66 4.50
CA THR A 9 -10.53 -10.98 3.45
C THR A 9 -10.97 -9.53 3.41
N SER A 10 -10.06 -8.61 3.76
CA SER A 10 -10.32 -7.19 3.57
C SER A 10 -10.60 -6.92 2.10
N SER A 11 -11.42 -5.91 1.84
CA SER A 11 -11.77 -5.52 0.48
C SER A 11 -10.59 -4.92 -0.29
N TRP A 12 -9.48 -4.61 0.39
CA TRP A 12 -8.31 -3.97 -0.20
C TRP A 12 -7.24 -4.95 -0.68
N LYS A 13 -6.76 -4.67 -1.89
CA LYS A 13 -5.68 -5.38 -2.55
C LYS A 13 -4.55 -4.42 -2.90
N ILE A 14 -3.31 -4.89 -2.76
CA ILE A 14 -2.08 -4.17 -3.06
C ILE A 14 -1.31 -4.92 -4.15
N ARG A 15 -0.78 -4.20 -5.13
CA ARG A 15 0.12 -4.71 -6.17
C ARG A 15 1.45 -3.98 -6.10
N PHE A 16 2.55 -4.70 -5.96
CA PHE A 16 3.88 -4.12 -5.97
C PHE A 16 4.28 -3.75 -7.40
N LEU A 17 4.76 -2.52 -7.62
CA LEU A 17 5.06 -2.01 -8.95
C LEU A 17 6.56 -1.93 -9.23
N ASP A 18 7.39 -2.07 -8.20
CA ASP A 18 8.84 -1.97 -8.32
C ASP A 18 9.62 -3.10 -7.63
N ARG A 19 10.90 -3.21 -8.03
CA ARG A 19 11.93 -4.05 -7.42
C ARG A 19 11.55 -5.54 -7.31
N LEU A 20 11.89 -6.15 -6.18
CA LEU A 20 11.89 -7.60 -5.93
C LEU A 20 10.51 -8.25 -6.00
N LEU A 21 9.45 -7.48 -5.74
CA LEU A 21 8.08 -7.97 -5.70
C LEU A 21 7.26 -7.50 -6.88
N GLN A 22 7.87 -6.93 -7.92
CA GLN A 22 7.14 -6.38 -9.07
C GLN A 22 6.10 -7.37 -9.62
N GLY A 23 4.86 -6.89 -9.73
CA GLY A 23 3.71 -7.63 -10.22
C GLY A 23 3.08 -8.60 -9.23
N ARG A 24 3.64 -8.77 -8.03
CA ARG A 24 3.02 -9.55 -6.95
C ARG A 24 1.89 -8.76 -6.32
N GLU A 25 0.88 -9.51 -5.88
CA GLU A 25 -0.33 -8.97 -5.28
C GLU A 25 -0.58 -9.61 -3.93
N VAL A 26 -1.04 -8.80 -2.99
CA VAL A 26 -1.39 -9.23 -1.64
C VAL A 26 -2.69 -8.56 -1.21
N TRP A 27 -3.53 -9.32 -0.52
CA TRP A 27 -4.69 -8.78 0.17
C TRP A 27 -4.25 -8.28 1.55
N LEU A 28 -4.91 -7.24 2.05
CA LEU A 28 -4.79 -6.91 3.46
C LEU A 28 -5.47 -8.04 4.25
N ASN A 29 -4.73 -8.73 5.10
CA ASN A 29 -5.29 -9.72 6.02
C ASN A 29 -5.77 -8.98 7.26
N GLU A 30 -6.99 -9.27 7.73
CA GLU A 30 -7.58 -8.60 8.90
C GLU A 30 -7.57 -7.06 8.79
N GLY A 31 -7.64 -6.53 7.55
CA GLY A 31 -7.61 -5.09 7.30
C GLY A 31 -6.26 -4.43 7.59
N ARG A 32 -5.15 -5.16 7.67
CA ARG A 32 -3.83 -4.58 7.95
C ARG A 32 -2.72 -5.23 7.11
N LEU A 33 -1.74 -4.43 6.73
CA LEU A 33 -0.50 -4.89 6.10
C LEU A 33 0.67 -4.02 6.53
N SER A 34 1.73 -4.63 7.03
CA SER A 34 2.96 -3.96 7.41
C SER A 34 4.14 -4.36 6.53
N LEU A 35 4.94 -3.37 6.14
CA LEU A 35 6.09 -3.49 5.25
C LEU A 35 7.33 -2.91 5.92
N GLY A 36 8.44 -3.64 5.89
CA GLY A 36 9.73 -3.18 6.43
C GLY A 36 10.66 -4.34 6.72
N GLU A 37 11.90 -4.06 7.16
CA GLU A 37 12.94 -5.09 7.27
C GLU A 37 12.80 -6.01 8.49
N LYS A 38 12.08 -5.59 9.54
CA LYS A 38 11.99 -6.32 10.82
C LYS A 38 10.56 -6.36 11.35
N GLY A 39 10.08 -7.56 11.69
CA GLY A 39 8.80 -7.77 12.36
C GLY A 39 7.59 -7.23 11.58
N CYS A 40 7.65 -7.29 10.26
CA CYS A 40 6.60 -6.85 9.34
C CYS A 40 6.06 -8.05 8.55
N ASP A 41 4.80 -7.94 8.10
CA ASP A 41 4.13 -9.00 7.35
C ASP A 41 4.86 -9.32 6.04
N ILE A 42 5.41 -8.28 5.40
CA ILE A 42 6.27 -8.41 4.22
C ILE A 42 7.62 -7.76 4.51
N CYS A 43 8.66 -8.59 4.45
CA CYS A 43 10.05 -8.17 4.62
C CYS A 43 10.60 -7.55 3.33
N ILE A 44 10.72 -6.22 3.29
CA ILE A 44 11.31 -5.49 2.16
C ILE A 44 12.22 -4.36 2.65
N PRO A 45 13.30 -4.06 1.90
CA PRO A 45 14.16 -2.92 2.20
C PRO A 45 13.42 -1.62 1.95
N LEU A 46 13.53 -0.68 2.89
CA LEU A 46 12.97 0.67 2.78
C LEU A 46 14.10 1.69 2.85
N THR A 47 13.90 2.86 2.23
CA THR A 47 14.88 3.97 2.33
C THR A 47 14.82 4.72 3.67
N ILE A 48 14.02 4.23 4.61
CA ILE A 48 13.88 4.75 5.98
C ILE A 48 14.20 3.65 6.98
N ASN A 49 14.68 4.03 8.16
CA ASN A 49 14.74 3.13 9.30
C ASN A 49 13.37 3.11 10.00
N GLY A 50 12.47 2.23 9.55
CA GLY A 50 11.09 2.15 10.02
C GLY A 50 10.26 1.12 9.27
N LYS A 51 8.93 1.29 9.33
CA LYS A 51 7.96 0.46 8.60
C LYS A 51 6.86 1.32 8.01
N ILE A 52 6.19 0.78 7.00
CA ILE A 52 4.95 1.31 6.46
C ILE A 52 3.82 0.41 6.91
N VAL A 53 2.70 0.97 7.35
CA VAL A 53 1.50 0.23 7.72
C VAL A 53 0.34 0.74 6.89
N LEU A 54 -0.28 -0.16 6.14
CA LEU A 54 -1.58 0.04 5.52
C LEU A 54 -2.64 -0.56 6.45
N ARG A 55 -3.72 0.19 6.67
CA ARG A 55 -4.83 -0.26 7.51
C ARG A 55 -6.16 0.16 6.92
N GLU A 56 -7.10 -0.76 6.87
CA GLU A 56 -8.50 -0.50 6.60
C GLU A 56 -9.17 -0.04 7.91
N GLN A 57 -9.92 1.06 7.82
CA GLN A 57 -10.75 1.58 8.89
C GLN A 57 -12.03 2.13 8.25
N GLU A 58 -13.19 1.63 8.68
CA GLU A 58 -14.50 2.08 8.18
C GLU A 58 -14.53 2.08 6.63
N GLU A 59 -14.14 0.95 6.02
CA GLU A 59 -14.07 0.73 4.55
C GLU A 59 -13.03 1.58 3.80
N SER A 60 -12.31 2.47 4.51
CA SER A 60 -11.30 3.36 3.95
C SER A 60 -9.89 2.86 4.24
N LEU A 61 -8.97 3.01 3.28
CA LEU A 61 -7.58 2.66 3.46
C LEU A 61 -6.77 3.85 3.99
N PHE A 62 -5.92 3.62 4.98
CA PHE A 62 -4.98 4.61 5.51
C PHE A 62 -3.55 4.09 5.39
N VAL A 63 -2.60 5.02 5.29
CA VAL A 63 -1.17 4.75 5.30
C VAL A 63 -0.50 5.48 6.46
N ASP A 64 0.26 4.74 7.26
CA ASP A 64 1.19 5.27 8.24
C ASP A 64 2.62 4.87 7.85
N ALA A 65 3.43 5.88 7.53
CA ALA A 65 4.85 5.73 7.22
C ALA A 65 5.70 6.64 8.11
N GLY A 66 5.20 7.01 9.30
CA GLY A 66 5.85 7.95 10.21
C GLY A 66 6.21 9.26 9.52
N LYS A 67 7.49 9.65 9.58
CA LYS A 67 8.00 10.90 8.98
C LYS A 67 8.28 10.79 7.47
N ALA A 68 8.09 9.64 6.85
CA ALA A 68 8.38 9.47 5.43
C ALA A 68 7.43 10.33 4.57
N ARG A 69 7.95 10.82 3.44
CA ARG A 69 7.13 11.54 2.47
C ARG A 69 6.27 10.52 1.73
N VAL A 70 4.96 10.71 1.79
CA VAL A 70 3.99 9.90 1.06
C VAL A 70 3.49 10.67 -0.16
N ARG A 71 3.46 9.99 -1.31
CA ARG A 71 2.77 10.47 -2.51
C ARG A 71 1.69 9.49 -2.94
N VAL A 72 0.59 10.03 -3.41
CA VAL A 72 -0.51 9.27 -4.03
C VAL A 72 -0.74 9.85 -5.41
N ASN A 73 -0.72 9.01 -6.43
CA ASN A 73 -0.84 9.41 -7.84
C ASN A 73 0.14 10.55 -8.21
N GLY A 74 1.38 10.46 -7.70
CA GLY A 74 2.45 11.44 -7.90
C GLY A 74 2.35 12.74 -7.09
N ARG A 75 1.29 12.96 -6.31
CA ARG A 75 1.08 14.18 -5.52
C ARG A 75 1.38 13.93 -4.05
N ARG A 76 1.92 14.95 -3.35
CA ARG A 76 2.15 14.89 -1.89
C ARG A 76 0.82 14.59 -1.19
N PHE A 77 0.83 13.61 -0.30
CA PHE A 77 -0.35 13.16 0.41
C PHE A 77 -0.26 13.44 1.91
N ASN A 78 -1.38 13.78 2.53
CA ASN A 78 -1.49 13.93 3.97
C ASN A 78 -1.93 12.60 4.58
N GLN A 79 -1.05 11.95 5.34
CA GLN A 79 -1.28 10.63 5.95
C GLN A 79 -2.47 10.59 6.93
N ASN A 80 -2.96 11.74 7.41
CA ASN A 80 -4.15 11.84 8.25
C ASN A 80 -5.46 11.75 7.46
N LYS A 81 -5.40 11.62 6.12
CA LYS A 81 -6.57 11.47 5.25
C LYS A 81 -6.66 10.03 4.73
N PRO A 82 -7.89 9.55 4.45
CA PRO A 82 -8.05 8.27 3.78
C PRO A 82 -7.47 8.34 2.36
N LEU A 83 -6.84 7.25 1.95
CA LEU A 83 -6.46 7.02 0.56
C LEU A 83 -7.73 6.97 -0.31
N PRO A 84 -7.62 7.33 -1.60
CA PRO A 84 -8.73 7.14 -2.55
C PRO A 84 -9.11 5.66 -2.69
N SER A 85 -10.21 5.36 -3.39
CA SER A 85 -10.66 3.99 -3.64
C SER A 85 -9.68 3.13 -4.44
N SER A 86 -8.81 3.77 -5.24
CA SER A 86 -7.67 3.15 -5.91
C SER A 86 -6.59 4.18 -6.25
N GLY A 87 -5.39 3.69 -6.56
CA GLY A 87 -4.31 4.51 -7.11
C GLY A 87 -2.93 3.95 -6.82
N VAL A 88 -1.92 4.79 -7.04
CA VAL A 88 -0.51 4.45 -6.82
C VAL A 88 0.03 5.19 -5.60
N LEU A 89 0.48 4.42 -4.62
CA LEU A 89 1.18 4.87 -3.42
C LEU A 89 2.70 4.80 -3.65
N GLN A 90 3.39 5.89 -3.35
CA GLN A 90 4.85 5.97 -3.39
C GLN A 90 5.36 6.48 -2.05
N VAL A 91 6.20 5.70 -1.39
CA VAL A 91 6.68 5.99 -0.04
C VAL A 91 7.98 5.20 0.23
N ALA A 92 8.93 5.79 0.96
CA ALA A 92 10.16 5.11 1.41
C ALA A 92 10.89 4.22 0.37
N GLY A 93 10.94 4.68 -0.89
CA GLY A 93 11.65 4.00 -1.98
C GLY A 93 10.91 2.80 -2.60
N ILE A 94 9.62 2.63 -2.27
CA ILE A 94 8.73 1.64 -2.87
C ILE A 94 7.55 2.30 -3.60
N ALA A 95 7.03 1.62 -4.61
CA ALA A 95 5.84 2.00 -5.35
C ALA A 95 4.84 0.83 -5.44
N MET A 96 3.59 1.09 -5.09
CA MET A 96 2.53 0.08 -5.05
C MET A 96 1.22 0.65 -5.58
N ALA A 97 0.47 -0.14 -6.35
CA ALA A 97 -0.93 0.14 -6.64
C ALA A 97 -1.80 -0.43 -5.52
N PHE A 98 -2.90 0.23 -5.22
CA PHE A 98 -3.91 -0.22 -4.26
C PHE A 98 -5.30 -0.03 -4.84
N GLY A 99 -6.25 -0.85 -4.41
CA GLY A 99 -7.65 -0.70 -4.78
C GLY A 99 -8.56 -1.70 -4.09
N ASN A 100 -9.86 -1.40 -4.09
CA ASN A 100 -10.89 -2.31 -3.61
C ASN A 100 -11.12 -3.45 -4.63
N SER A 101 -11.36 -4.65 -4.10
CA SER A 101 -11.55 -6.00 -4.64
C SER A 101 -12.22 -6.18 -6.00
N VAL A 102 -12.94 -5.15 -6.49
CA VAL A 102 -13.70 -5.18 -7.74
C VAL A 102 -12.86 -4.69 -8.94
N GLY A 103 -11.74 -4.00 -8.70
CA GLY A 103 -10.88 -3.43 -9.74
C GLY A 103 -9.67 -4.30 -10.09
N GLU A 104 -9.45 -4.54 -11.38
CA GLU A 104 -8.18 -5.08 -11.88
C GLU A 104 -7.07 -4.04 -11.69
N LEU A 105 -6.14 -4.28 -10.75
CA LEU A 105 -4.94 -3.43 -10.57
C LEU A 105 -3.93 -3.56 -11.73
N SER A 106 -4.24 -4.38 -12.74
CA SER A 106 -3.39 -4.73 -13.87
C SER A 106 -3.18 -3.57 -14.86
N SER A 107 -4.06 -2.56 -14.83
CA SER A 107 -4.01 -1.40 -15.73
C SER A 107 -3.19 -0.22 -15.19
N ASP A 108 -2.88 -0.21 -13.89
CA ASP A 108 -2.09 0.85 -13.25
C ASP A 108 -0.59 0.63 -13.51
N GLN A 109 -0.19 0.77 -14.77
CA GLN A 109 1.22 0.85 -15.12
C GLN A 109 1.75 2.21 -14.69
N ILE A 110 2.76 2.21 -13.81
CA ILE A 110 3.67 3.35 -13.77
C ILE A 110 4.36 3.38 -15.12
N LEU A 111 4.09 4.42 -15.91
CA LEU A 111 4.98 4.82 -17.00
C LEU A 111 6.38 4.98 -16.37
N LEU A 112 7.22 3.97 -16.58
CA LEU A 112 8.59 3.87 -16.04
C LEU A 112 9.43 5.12 -16.34
N SER A 113 9.02 5.93 -17.34
CA SER A 113 9.61 7.23 -17.67
C SER A 113 9.50 8.30 -16.58
N ARG A 114 8.70 8.09 -15.51
CA ARG A 114 8.61 9.02 -14.36
C ARG A 114 9.32 8.53 -13.09
N LEU A 115 9.90 7.33 -13.11
CA LEU A 115 10.85 6.85 -12.10
C LEU A 115 12.26 7.35 -12.42
N GLY A 116 12.41 8.64 -12.77
CA GLY A 116 13.72 9.28 -12.81
C GLY A 116 14.45 9.01 -11.49
N ASN A 117 15.77 8.87 -11.51
CA ASN A 117 16.56 8.46 -10.36
C ASN A 117 16.19 9.23 -9.07
N TRP A 118 15.38 8.62 -8.21
CA TRP A 118 14.95 9.20 -6.92
C TRP A 118 15.64 8.42 -5.80
N TRP A 119 16.90 8.77 -5.57
CA TRP A 119 17.67 8.46 -4.35
C TRP A 119 17.90 9.76 -3.61
#